data_AF-A0A0U4JDH1-F1
#
_entry.id   AF-A0A0U4JDH1-F1
#
_cell.length_a   1.000
_cell.length_b   1.000
_cell.length_c   1.000
_cell.angle_alpha   90.00
_cell.angle_beta   90.00
_cell.angle_gamma   90.00
#
_symmetry.space_group_name_H-M   'P 1'
#
loop_
_entity.id
_entity.type
_entity.pdbx_description
1 polymer ?
#
loop_
_entity_poly.entity_id
_entity_poly.type
_entity_poly.pdbx_seq_one_letter_code
_entity_poly.pdbx_strand_id
1 'polypeptide(L)' 'VDLTLNWGRISNVLPEYRGEDGVRVGRISFNNISAILGTVAVILNCHHQGAR' A
#
# COMPACT_ATOMS: atom_id res chain seq x y z
N VAL A 1 3.10 0.08 -15.37
CA VAL A 1 4.36 0.57 -14.77
C VAL A 1 4.12 1.23 -13.41
N ASP A 2 2.96 1.87 -13.18
CA ASP A 2 2.65 2.55 -11.92
C ASP A 2 2.78 1.67 -10.66
N LEU A 3 2.29 0.42 -10.67
CA LEU A 3 2.32 -0.45 -9.49
C LEU A 3 3.75 -0.79 -9.05
N THR A 4 4.59 -1.24 -9.98
CA THR A 4 5.96 -1.68 -9.69
C THR A 4 6.85 -0.52 -9.23
N LEU A 5 6.69 0.67 -9.83
CA LEU A 5 7.44 1.86 -9.41
C LEU A 5 6.96 2.44 -8.07
N ASN A 6 5.71 2.20 -7.67
CA ASN A 6 5.20 2.64 -6.37
C ASN A 6 5.31 1.56 -5.28
N TRP A 7 5.94 0.40 -5.55
CA TRP A 7 5.95 -0.74 -4.62
C TRP A 7 6.50 -0.41 -3.24
N GLY A 8 7.56 0.41 -3.16
CA GLY A 8 8.09 0.90 -1.89
C GLY A 8 7.09 1.76 -1.11
N ARG A 9 6.37 2.65 -1.80
CA ARG A 9 5.32 3.48 -1.17
C ARG A 9 4.13 2.65 -0.73
N ILE A 10 3.71 1.68 -1.54
CA ILE A 10 2.65 0.72 -1.19
C ILE A 10 3.04 -0.07 0.05
N SER A 11 4.28 -0.57 0.11
CA SER A 11 4.80 -1.34 1.25
C SER A 11 4.85 -0.53 2.54
N ASN A 12 4.99 0.80 2.46
CA ASN A 12 4.98 1.68 3.63
C ASN A 12 3.57 2.09 4.07
N VAL A 13 2.59 2.11 3.16
CA VAL A 13 1.21 2.55 3.46
C VAL A 13 0.32 1.40 3.91
N LEU A 14 0.41 0.21 3.27
CA LEU A 14 -0.48 -0.91 3.59
C LEU A 14 -0.42 -1.41 5.04
N PRO A 15 0.73 -1.39 5.75
CA PRO A 15 0.78 -1.75 7.18
C PRO A 15 -0.06 -0.82 8.09
N GLU A 16 -0.34 0.40 7.65
CA GLU A 16 -1.16 1.37 8.39
C GLU A 16 -2.67 1.16 8.18
N TYR A 17 -3.10 0.31 7.25
CA TYR A 17 -4.52 0.03 7.00
C TYR A 17 -5.20 -0.53 8.26
N ARG A 18 -6.32 0.07 8.67
CA ARG A 18 -7.14 -0.33 9.83
C ARG A 18 -8.60 -0.63 9.47
N GLY A 19 -8.89 -0.79 8.19
CA GLY A 19 -10.25 -1.09 7.70
C GLY A 19 -10.95 0.11 7.10
N GLU A 20 -10.20 1.10 6.61
CA GLU A 20 -10.72 2.22 5.85
C GLU A 20 -11.43 1.75 4.56
N ASP A 21 -12.33 2.58 4.02
CA ASP A 21 -13.07 2.28 2.78
C ASP A 21 -12.15 2.06 1.56
N GLY A 22 -10.93 2.61 1.59
CA GLY A 22 -9.93 2.40 0.55
C GLY A 22 -8.56 3.00 0.88
N VAL A 23 -7.57 2.68 0.04
CA VAL A 23 -6.18 3.11 0.18
C VAL A 23 -5.75 3.84 -1.09
N ARG A 24 -5.15 5.03 -0.96
CA ARG A 24 -4.62 5.80 -2.09
C ARG A 24 -3.11 6.02 -1.95
N VAL A 25 -2.36 5.58 -2.96
CA VAL A 25 -0.91 5.77 -3.05
C VAL A 25 -0.59 6.52 -4.35
N GLY A 26 -0.50 7.85 -4.26
CA GLY A 26 -0.33 8.71 -5.43
C GLY A 26 -1.52 8.61 -6.39
N ARG A 27 -1.29 8.03 -7.58
CA ARG A 27 -2.32 7.79 -8.61
C ARG A 27 -3.03 6.44 -8.46
N ILE A 28 -2.50 5.52 -7.64
CA ILE A 28 -3.08 4.19 -7.41
C ILE A 28 -4.15 4.32 -6.32
N SER A 29 -5.31 3.72 -6.56
CA SER A 29 -6.42 3.66 -5.61
C SER A 29 -6.90 2.22 -5.48
N PHE A 30 -7.02 1.74 -4.25
CA PHE A 30 -7.66 0.48 -3.90
C PHE A 30 -8.94 0.79 -3.15
N ASN A 31 -10.10 0.53 -3.76
CA ASN A 31 -11.40 0.99 -3.24
C ASN A 31 -12.07 -0.01 -2.27
N ASN A 32 -11.38 -1.09 -1.92
CA ASN A 32 -11.80 -2.09 -0.94
C ASN A 32 -10.65 -3.10 -0.72
N ILE A 33 -10.81 -3.95 0.29
CA ILE A 33 -9.82 -4.98 0.64
C ILE A 33 -9.61 -6.02 -0.48
N SER A 34 -10.66 -6.40 -1.21
CA SER A 34 -10.54 -7.35 -2.32
C SER A 34 -9.67 -6.80 -3.45
N ALA A 35 -9.72 -5.49 -3.73
CA ALA A 35 -8.85 -4.85 -4.69
C ALA A 35 -7.37 -4.82 -4.23
N ILE A 36 -7.13 -4.63 -2.93
CA ILE A 36 -5.78 -4.74 -2.35
C ILE A 36 -5.26 -6.15 -2.54
N LEU A 37 -5.99 -7.17 -2.06
CA LEU A 37 -5.57 -8.57 -2.07
C LEU A 37 -5.45 -9.15 -3.49
N GLY A 38 -6.26 -8.68 -4.43
CA GLY A 38 -6.20 -9.09 -5.83
C GLY A 38 -5.01 -8.50 -6.60
N THR A 39 -4.37 -7.45 -6.08
CA THR A 39 -3.29 -6.73 -6.77
C THR A 39 -1.93 -6.87 -6.08
N VAL A 40 -1.92 -6.85 -4.74
CA VAL A 40 -0.70 -6.86 -3.92
C VAL A 40 -0.63 -8.16 -3.14
N ALA A 41 0.29 -9.04 -3.53
CA ALA A 41 0.48 -10.34 -2.89
C ALA A 41 1.55 -10.32 -1.77
N VAL A 42 2.59 -9.50 -1.93
CA VAL A 42 3.70 -9.39 -0.99
C VAL A 42 4.06 -7.91 -0.83
N ILE A 43 4.54 -7.51 0.34
CA ILE A 43 5.11 -6.18 0.54
C ILE A 43 6.50 -6.31 1.15
N LEU A 44 7.30 -5.25 1.00
CA LEU A 44 8.57 -5.17 1.70
C LEU A 44 8.32 -4.99 3.20
N ASN A 45 9.22 -5.53 4.03
CA ASN A 45 9.28 -5.12 5.43
C ASN A 45 9.95 -3.74 5.51
N CYS A 46 9.11 -2.71 5.54
CA CYS A 46 9.53 -1.34 5.80
C CYS A 46 9.57 -1.15 7.32
N HIS A 47 10.69 -1.49 7.96
CA HIS A 47 10.93 -1.08 9.35
C HIS A 47 10.63 0.40 9.46
N HIS A 48 9.78 0.75 10.43
CA HIS A 48 9.37 2.12 10.70
C HIS A 48 10.64 2.97 10.86
N GLN A 49 11.05 3.67 9.81
CA GLN A 49 11.83 4.89 9.98
C GLN A 49 10.81 5.89 10.50
N GLY A 50 10.50 5.77 11.80
CA GLY A 50 9.78 6.78 12.53
C GLY A 50 10.44 8.09 12.18
N ALA A 51 9.68 8.94 11.49
CA ALA A 51 10.07 10.29 11.21
C ALA A 51 10.59 10.90 12.52
N ARG A 52 11.87 11.25 12.53
CA ARG A 52 12.35 12.31 13.40
C ARG A 52 11.94 13.63 12.78
#